data_AF-A0A7I9VRD8-F1
#
_entry.id   AF-A0A7I9VRD8-F1
#
_cell.length_a   1.000
_cell.length_b   1.000
_cell.length_c   1.000
_cell.angle_alpha   90.00
_cell.angle_beta   90.00
_cell.angle_gamma   90.00
#
_symmetry.space_group_name_H-M   'P 1'
#
loop_
_entity.id
_entity.type
_entity.pdbx_description
1 polymer ?
#
loop_
_entity_poly.entity_id
_entity_poly.type
_entity_poly.pdbx_seq_one_letter_code
_entity_poly.pdbx_strand_id
1 'polypeptide(L)'
;MRKLSLAAVAALGLVLLPRPAAAGPLLEGSVGVGAQLNPSVERTPVNIMLAPGYGFAGLVKLELGLAANLADVQNSRFDLELRPMVVVSPPLFPLYLRGIVVVQNLIHGPTNPGYGGALGLSFGLFGVSIFAEAGALARQVPVVSATLPASDEYRWFLEGRAGVSYEF
;
A
#
# COMPACT_ATOMS: atom_id res chain seq x y z
N MET A 1 -26.40 19.12 32.60
CA MET A 1 -26.47 18.63 31.20
C MET A 1 -26.05 19.68 30.17
N ARG A 2 -26.49 20.95 30.29
CA ARG A 2 -26.17 22.04 29.34
C ARG A 2 -24.67 22.32 29.10
N LYS A 3 -23.82 22.10 30.11
CA LYS A 3 -22.34 22.26 30.02
C LYS A 3 -21.68 21.11 29.26
N LEU A 4 -22.21 19.89 29.37
CA LEU A 4 -21.73 18.71 28.65
C LEU A 4 -22.12 18.76 27.17
N SER A 5 -23.32 19.25 26.85
CA SER A 5 -23.73 19.49 25.46
C SER A 5 -22.92 20.60 24.79
N LEU A 6 -22.58 21.68 25.52
CA LEU A 6 -21.70 22.73 25.01
C LEU A 6 -20.27 22.23 24.77
N ALA A 7 -19.74 21.38 25.65
CA ALA A 7 -18.44 20.75 25.46
C ALA A 7 -18.44 19.78 24.26
N ALA A 8 -19.52 19.01 24.07
CA ALA A 8 -19.66 18.13 22.92
C ALA A 8 -19.77 18.90 21.59
N VAL A 9 -20.50 20.02 21.58
CA VAL A 9 -20.61 20.90 20.39
C VAL A 9 -19.30 21.62 20.10
N ALA A 10 -18.56 22.06 21.14
CA ALA A 10 -17.24 22.65 20.97
C ALA A 10 -16.21 21.61 20.47
N ALA A 11 -16.26 20.39 20.97
CA ALA A 11 -15.44 19.28 20.48
C ALA A 11 -15.78 18.92 19.04
N LEU A 12 -17.08 18.86 18.68
CA LEU A 12 -17.51 18.68 17.30
C LEU A 12 -17.01 19.83 16.42
N GLY A 13 -17.13 21.08 16.90
CA GLY A 13 -16.67 22.27 16.18
C GLY A 13 -15.17 22.28 15.93
N LEU A 14 -14.37 21.78 16.88
CA LEU A 14 -12.91 21.63 16.74
C LEU A 14 -12.52 20.48 15.78
N VAL A 15 -13.32 19.42 15.72
CA VAL A 15 -13.16 18.32 14.75
C VAL A 15 -13.60 18.74 13.34
N LEU A 16 -14.58 19.66 13.25
CA LEU A 16 -15.15 20.16 11.99
C LEU A 16 -14.32 21.27 11.32
N LEU A 17 -13.22 21.71 11.93
CA LEU A 17 -12.35 22.70 11.29
C LEU A 17 -11.63 22.06 10.09
N PRO A 18 -11.76 22.63 8.88
CA PRO A 18 -11.01 22.15 7.73
C PRO A 18 -9.52 22.38 8.02
N ARG A 19 -8.77 21.28 8.19
CA ARG A 19 -7.32 21.36 8.22
C ARG A 19 -6.88 21.82 6.83
N PRO A 20 -6.19 22.97 6.70
CA PRO A 20 -5.61 23.34 5.42
C PRO A 20 -4.66 22.22 4.99
N ALA A 21 -4.52 22.01 3.68
CA ALA A 21 -3.64 21.02 3.07
C ALA A 21 -2.19 21.26 3.51
N ALA A 22 -1.85 20.78 4.70
CA ALA A 22 -0.58 20.94 5.36
C ALA A 22 0.23 19.67 5.16
N ALA A 23 1.55 19.83 5.08
CA ALA A 23 2.43 18.69 5.09
C ALA A 23 2.40 18.06 6.49
N GLY A 24 2.39 16.73 6.56
CA GLY A 24 2.19 16.04 7.83
C GLY A 24 2.47 14.56 7.76
N PRO A 25 2.78 13.92 8.91
CA PRO A 25 2.96 12.49 8.95
C PRO A 25 1.63 11.77 8.69
N LEU A 26 1.74 10.57 8.14
CA LEU A 26 0.60 9.69 7.92
C LEU A 26 0.99 8.24 8.17
N LEU A 27 -0.01 7.42 8.43
CA LEU A 27 0.14 5.98 8.58
C LEU A 27 -0.96 5.27 7.82
N GLU A 28 -0.58 4.35 6.94
CA GLU A 28 -1.50 3.48 6.22
C GLU A 28 -1.36 2.03 6.69
N GLY A 29 -2.49 1.34 6.86
CA GLY A 29 -2.56 -0.09 7.09
C GLY A 29 -3.50 -0.75 6.08
N SER A 30 -3.06 -1.82 5.42
CA SER A 30 -3.87 -2.49 4.40
C SER A 30 -3.63 -3.97 4.29
N VAL A 31 -4.62 -4.65 3.70
CA VAL A 31 -4.55 -6.05 3.33
C VAL A 31 -4.72 -6.18 1.82
N GLY A 32 -4.00 -7.11 1.22
CA GLY A 32 -4.02 -7.31 -0.22
C GLY A 32 -3.97 -8.77 -0.62
N VAL A 33 -4.42 -9.03 -1.84
CA VAL A 33 -4.34 -10.32 -2.52
C VAL A 33 -4.08 -10.06 -3.99
N GLY A 34 -3.33 -10.94 -4.63
CA GLY A 34 -2.95 -10.76 -6.02
C GLY A 34 -2.99 -12.04 -6.82
N ALA A 35 -2.60 -11.92 -8.08
CA ALA A 35 -2.38 -13.01 -8.99
C ALA A 35 -1.16 -12.71 -9.87
N GLN A 36 -0.29 -13.70 -10.05
CA GLN A 36 0.72 -13.69 -11.10
C GLN A 36 0.01 -13.88 -12.44
N LEU A 37 0.37 -13.11 -13.48
CA LEU A 37 -0.28 -13.20 -14.79
C LEU A 37 0.48 -14.07 -15.81
N ASN A 38 1.78 -14.24 -15.64
CA ASN A 38 2.65 -14.95 -16.58
C ASN A 38 3.64 -15.82 -15.80
N PRO A 39 3.86 -17.11 -16.15
CA PRO A 39 3.30 -17.88 -17.28
C PRO A 39 1.95 -18.55 -17.01
N SER A 40 1.51 -18.61 -15.76
CA SER A 40 0.22 -19.16 -15.33
C SER A 40 -0.46 -18.18 -14.39
N VAL A 41 -1.79 -18.12 -14.44
CA VAL A 41 -2.58 -17.30 -13.51
C VAL A 41 -2.65 -18.01 -12.16
N GLU A 42 -1.79 -17.60 -11.24
CA GLU A 42 -1.69 -18.19 -9.91
C GLU A 42 -1.94 -17.14 -8.84
N ARG A 43 -2.79 -17.47 -7.86
CA ARG A 43 -3.08 -16.59 -6.72
C ARG A 43 -1.80 -16.38 -5.91
N THR A 44 -1.45 -15.12 -5.65
CA THR A 44 -0.39 -14.80 -4.70
C THR A 44 -0.91 -14.87 -3.27
N PRO A 45 -0.02 -15.08 -2.29
CA PRO A 45 -0.40 -15.09 -0.90
C PRO A 45 -1.05 -13.77 -0.46
N VAL A 46 -1.89 -13.84 0.56
CA VAL A 46 -2.43 -12.64 1.21
C VAL A 46 -1.26 -11.88 1.82
N ASN A 47 -1.30 -10.56 1.71
CA ASN A 47 -0.28 -9.73 2.30
C ASN A 47 -0.91 -8.65 3.19
N ILE A 48 -0.19 -8.27 4.22
CA ILE A 48 -0.56 -7.20 5.15
C ILE A 48 0.53 -6.15 5.08
N MET A 49 0.17 -4.89 4.88
CA MET A 49 1.14 -3.80 4.77
C MET A 49 0.86 -2.74 5.81
N LEU A 50 1.93 -2.24 6.41
CA LEU A 50 1.95 -1.01 7.18
C LEU A 50 2.87 -0.02 6.47
N ALA A 51 2.38 1.17 6.17
CA ALA A 51 3.11 2.19 5.41
C ALA A 51 3.09 3.52 6.17
N PRO A 52 4.06 3.77 7.07
CA PRO A 52 4.33 5.13 7.54
C PRO A 52 4.74 6.03 6.38
N GLY A 53 4.34 7.30 6.43
CA GLY A 53 4.64 8.24 5.38
C GLY A 53 4.55 9.70 5.81
N TYR A 54 4.71 10.57 4.82
CA TYR A 54 4.60 12.02 4.97
C TYR A 54 3.95 12.64 3.74
N GLY A 55 2.89 13.41 3.95
CA GLY A 55 2.17 14.14 2.92
C GLY A 55 2.74 15.54 2.71
N PHE A 56 2.60 16.07 1.50
CA PHE A 56 3.03 17.39 1.09
C PHE A 56 1.87 18.11 0.38
N ALA A 57 1.40 19.19 1.00
CA ALA A 57 0.36 20.06 0.46
C ALA A 57 -0.92 19.33 -0.01
N GLY A 58 -1.24 18.20 0.62
CA GLY A 58 -2.41 17.38 0.29
C GLY A 58 -2.43 16.82 -1.14
N LEU A 59 -1.30 16.82 -1.86
CA LEU A 59 -1.20 16.34 -3.24
C LEU A 59 -0.27 15.14 -3.36
N VAL A 60 0.94 15.24 -2.81
CA VAL A 60 1.97 14.20 -2.92
C VAL A 60 2.22 13.60 -1.55
N LYS A 61 2.37 12.28 -1.48
CA LYS A 61 2.74 11.56 -0.27
C LYS A 61 3.93 10.66 -0.55
N LEU A 62 4.86 10.61 0.39
CA LEU A 62 5.96 9.65 0.39
C LEU A 62 5.67 8.62 1.47
N GLU A 63 5.65 7.35 1.11
CA GLU A 63 5.28 6.26 1.99
C GLU A 63 6.33 5.16 1.93
N LEU A 64 6.57 4.49 3.06
CA LEU A 64 7.47 3.36 3.15
C LEU A 64 6.69 2.14 3.63
N GLY A 65 6.21 1.33 2.69
CA GLY A 65 5.47 0.12 2.97
C GLY A 65 6.37 -0.99 3.50
N LEU A 66 6.00 -1.59 4.63
CA LEU A 66 6.49 -2.86 5.12
C LEU A 66 5.37 -3.88 4.90
N ALA A 67 5.51 -4.73 3.90
CA ALA A 67 4.52 -5.74 3.57
C ALA A 67 4.98 -7.12 4.04
N ALA A 68 4.10 -7.83 4.73
CA ALA A 68 4.29 -9.21 5.17
C ALA A 68 3.41 -10.13 4.34
N ASN A 69 4.01 -11.06 3.61
CA ASN A 69 3.30 -12.09 2.86
C ASN A 69 2.98 -13.26 3.79
N LEU A 70 1.72 -13.66 3.85
CA LEU A 70 1.27 -14.79 4.65
C LEU A 70 1.58 -16.12 3.92
N ALA A 71 1.78 -17.20 4.68
CA ALA A 71 1.98 -18.53 4.11
C ALA A 71 0.64 -19.25 3.85
N ASP A 72 -0.32 -18.59 3.20
CA ASP A 72 -1.70 -19.09 3.00
C ASP A 72 -1.93 -19.80 1.65
N VAL A 73 -0.94 -19.78 0.75
CA VAL A 73 -0.98 -20.47 -0.56
C VAL A 73 -0.01 -21.65 -0.56
N GLN A 74 -0.33 -22.69 -1.30
CA GLN A 74 0.51 -23.88 -1.43
C GLN A 74 1.91 -23.49 -1.93
N ASN A 75 2.97 -23.98 -1.26
CA ASN A 75 4.38 -23.63 -1.50
C ASN A 75 4.75 -22.16 -1.22
N SER A 76 3.90 -21.38 -0.55
CA SER A 76 4.26 -20.05 -0.03
C SER A 76 5.01 -20.14 1.30
N ARG A 77 5.86 -19.14 1.57
CA ARG A 77 6.52 -18.93 2.86
C ARG A 77 6.26 -17.52 3.34
N PHE A 78 6.31 -17.35 4.67
CA PHE A 78 6.29 -16.02 5.25
C PHE A 78 7.56 -15.26 4.86
N ASP A 79 7.37 -14.04 4.37
CA ASP A 79 8.48 -13.16 4.00
C ASP A 79 8.06 -11.69 4.12
N LEU A 80 9.06 -10.82 4.18
CA LEU A 80 8.89 -9.37 4.23
C LEU A 80 9.35 -8.71 2.94
N GLU A 81 8.59 -7.71 2.53
CA GLU A 81 8.91 -6.83 1.40
C GLU A 81 8.94 -5.39 1.89
N LEU A 82 9.94 -4.64 1.41
CA LEU A 82 10.00 -3.19 1.58
C LEU A 82 9.50 -2.53 0.30
N ARG A 83 8.59 -1.55 0.45
CA ARG A 83 7.93 -0.87 -0.65
C ARG A 83 8.02 0.65 -0.49
N PRO A 84 9.10 1.29 -0.95
CA PRO A 84 9.11 2.75 -1.11
C PRO A 84 8.06 3.17 -2.14
N MET A 85 7.21 4.11 -1.78
CA MET A 85 6.05 4.51 -2.57
C MET A 85 5.94 6.03 -2.67
N VAL A 86 5.50 6.49 -3.84
CA VAL A 86 5.14 7.89 -4.09
C VAL A 86 3.68 7.91 -4.50
N VAL A 87 2.84 8.61 -3.75
CA VAL A 87 1.40 8.73 -4.03
C VAL A 87 1.10 10.14 -4.50
N VAL A 88 0.31 10.25 -5.56
CA VAL A 88 -0.26 11.49 -6.05
C VAL A 88 -1.78 11.39 -5.90
N SER A 89 -2.34 12.14 -4.96
CA SER A 89 -3.75 12.16 -4.60
C SER A 89 -4.24 13.60 -4.59
N PRO A 90 -4.92 14.06 -5.65
CA PRO A 90 -5.48 15.41 -5.68
C PRO A 90 -6.57 15.58 -4.61
N PRO A 91 -6.60 16.68 -3.84
CA PRO A 91 -7.48 16.81 -2.68
C PRO A 91 -8.98 16.85 -3.03
N LEU A 92 -9.33 17.19 -4.28
CA LEU A 92 -10.72 17.29 -4.74
C LEU A 92 -11.24 16.01 -5.40
N PHE A 93 -10.36 15.06 -5.71
CA PHE A 93 -10.73 13.84 -6.43
C PHE A 93 -10.40 12.62 -5.57
N PRO A 94 -11.34 11.68 -5.39
CA PRO A 94 -11.10 10.49 -4.58
C PRO A 94 -10.12 9.52 -5.25
N LEU A 95 -9.59 9.83 -6.43
CA LEU A 95 -8.68 8.99 -7.18
C LEU A 95 -7.23 9.35 -6.85
N TYR A 96 -6.38 8.33 -6.66
CA TYR A 96 -4.95 8.51 -6.50
C TYR A 96 -4.16 7.56 -7.38
N LEU A 97 -2.94 7.97 -7.70
CA LEU A 97 -1.92 7.17 -8.36
C LEU A 97 -0.79 6.89 -7.39
N ARG A 98 -0.26 5.67 -7.39
CA ARG A 98 0.83 5.25 -6.53
C ARG A 98 1.93 4.63 -7.38
N GLY A 99 3.13 5.21 -7.35
CA GLY A 99 4.34 4.57 -7.86
C GLY A 99 4.97 3.71 -6.76
N ILE A 100 5.40 2.49 -7.12
CA ILE A 100 5.87 1.50 -6.14
C ILE A 100 7.23 0.96 -6.61
N VAL A 101 8.21 1.03 -5.72
CA VAL A 101 9.44 0.23 -5.81
C VAL A 101 9.27 -0.92 -4.83
N VAL A 102 9.68 -2.12 -5.20
CA VAL A 102 9.55 -3.32 -4.36
C VAL A 102 10.93 -3.91 -4.11
N VAL A 103 11.21 -4.28 -2.87
CA VAL A 103 12.39 -5.03 -2.47
C VAL A 103 11.91 -6.26 -1.70
N GLN A 104 12.00 -7.44 -2.35
CA GLN A 104 11.50 -8.73 -1.84
C GLN A 104 12.59 -9.56 -1.18
N ASN A 105 12.20 -10.65 -0.49
CA ASN A 105 13.10 -11.64 0.10
C ASN A 105 14.00 -11.03 1.17
N LEU A 106 13.44 -10.20 2.06
CA LEU A 106 14.21 -9.58 3.14
C LEU A 106 14.55 -10.56 4.25
N ILE A 107 13.74 -11.61 4.45
CA ILE A 107 14.02 -12.65 5.45
C ILE A 107 14.63 -13.88 4.78
N HIS A 108 14.07 -14.33 3.66
CA HIS A 108 14.40 -15.62 3.07
C HIS A 108 14.91 -15.50 1.63
N GLY A 109 16.23 -15.47 1.45
CA GLY A 109 16.88 -15.62 0.15
C GLY A 109 17.55 -14.35 -0.39
N PRO A 110 17.93 -14.33 -1.68
CA PRO A 110 18.53 -13.16 -2.31
C PRO A 110 17.48 -12.06 -2.50
N THR A 111 17.86 -10.84 -2.12
CA THR A 111 17.01 -9.66 -2.23
C THR A 111 16.76 -9.31 -3.70
N ASN A 112 15.50 -9.28 -4.11
CA ASN A 112 15.11 -9.05 -5.49
C ASN A 112 14.34 -7.73 -5.65
N PRO A 113 14.79 -6.83 -6.53
CA PRO A 113 14.08 -5.60 -6.82
C PRO A 113 12.87 -5.84 -7.74
N GLY A 114 11.91 -4.94 -7.66
CA GLY A 114 10.76 -4.86 -8.52
C GLY A 114 10.24 -3.43 -8.59
N TYR A 115 9.32 -3.18 -9.49
CA TYR A 115 8.70 -1.87 -9.66
C TYR A 115 7.28 -2.03 -10.18
N GLY A 116 6.48 -0.98 -10.03
CA GLY A 116 5.14 -0.96 -10.56
C GLY A 116 4.37 0.26 -10.12
N GLY A 117 3.06 0.15 -10.20
CA GLY A 117 2.19 1.20 -9.73
C GLY A 117 0.78 0.69 -9.46
N ALA A 118 0.01 1.54 -8.80
CA ALA A 118 -1.38 1.28 -8.48
C ALA A 118 -2.25 2.51 -8.77
N LEU A 119 -3.51 2.21 -9.09
CA LEU A 119 -4.58 3.17 -9.18
C LEU A 119 -5.57 2.84 -8.06
N GLY A 120 -5.88 3.82 -7.24
CA GLY A 120 -6.74 3.62 -6.09
C GLY A 120 -7.77 4.71 -5.91
N LEU A 121 -8.79 4.35 -5.14
CA LEU A 121 -9.84 5.24 -4.66
C LEU A 121 -9.70 5.38 -3.16
N SER A 122 -9.73 6.61 -2.65
CA SER A 122 -9.72 6.92 -1.23
C SER A 122 -10.85 7.86 -0.88
N PHE A 123 -11.51 7.58 0.23
CA PHE A 123 -12.54 8.41 0.82
C PHE A 123 -12.21 8.64 2.28
N GLY A 124 -12.05 9.91 2.66
CA GLY A 124 -11.63 10.29 3.99
C GLY A 124 -12.49 11.36 4.62
N LEU A 125 -12.60 11.28 5.94
CA LEU A 125 -13.23 12.29 6.77
C LEU A 125 -12.44 12.42 8.07
N PHE A 126 -12.15 13.65 8.48
CA PHE A 126 -11.45 13.97 9.74
C PHE A 126 -10.09 13.27 9.93
N GLY A 127 -9.27 13.22 8.88
CA GLY A 127 -7.93 12.63 8.92
C GLY A 127 -7.90 11.10 8.88
N VAL A 128 -9.05 10.42 8.94
CA VAL A 128 -9.16 8.98 8.68
C VAL A 128 -9.68 8.77 7.28
N SER A 129 -9.03 7.90 6.50
CA SER A 129 -9.51 7.52 5.17
C SER A 129 -9.59 6.01 5.02
N ILE A 130 -10.55 5.55 4.23
CA ILE A 130 -10.60 4.19 3.70
C ILE A 130 -10.17 4.23 2.25
N PHE A 131 -9.55 3.16 1.76
CA PHE A 131 -9.17 3.08 0.35
C PHE A 131 -9.24 1.66 -0.18
N ALA A 132 -9.33 1.59 -1.51
CA ALA A 132 -9.12 0.39 -2.28
C ALA A 132 -8.25 0.72 -3.50
N GLU A 133 -7.31 -0.14 -3.85
CA GLU A 133 -6.45 0.02 -5.02
C GLU A 133 -6.25 -1.28 -5.78
N ALA A 134 -5.98 -1.13 -7.06
CA ALA A 134 -5.48 -2.18 -7.93
C ALA A 134 -4.13 -1.77 -8.48
N GLY A 135 -3.13 -2.63 -8.32
CA GLY A 135 -1.76 -2.42 -8.74
C GLY A 135 -1.26 -3.49 -9.69
N ALA A 136 -0.27 -3.11 -10.49
CA ALA A 136 0.52 -4.00 -11.32
C ALA A 136 1.99 -3.86 -10.93
N LEU A 137 2.61 -4.98 -10.55
CA LEU A 137 3.98 -5.05 -10.07
C LEU A 137 4.79 -6.00 -10.97
N ALA A 138 5.87 -5.50 -11.55
CA ALA A 138 6.90 -6.30 -12.19
C ALA A 138 7.94 -6.71 -11.14
N ARG A 139 8.13 -8.01 -10.96
CA ARG A 139 9.01 -8.58 -9.94
C ARG A 139 9.98 -9.55 -10.56
N GLN A 140 11.23 -9.53 -10.10
CA GLN A 140 12.24 -10.48 -10.50
C GLN A 140 12.03 -11.82 -9.77
N VAL A 141 11.80 -12.88 -10.53
CA VAL A 141 11.59 -14.24 -10.01
C VAL A 141 12.68 -15.15 -10.56
N PRO A 142 13.37 -15.93 -9.70
CA PRO A 142 14.34 -16.91 -10.17
C PRO A 142 13.62 -18.05 -10.88
N VAL A 143 13.95 -18.29 -12.15
CA VAL A 143 13.43 -19.41 -12.93
C VAL A 143 14.43 -20.55 -12.85
N VAL A 144 14.07 -21.60 -12.11
CA VAL A 144 14.84 -22.84 -12.06
C VAL A 144 14.35 -23.75 -13.17
N SER A 145 15.13 -23.85 -14.25
CA SER A 145 14.86 -24.78 -15.34
C SER A 145 15.73 -26.03 -15.19
N ALA A 146 15.18 -27.21 -15.49
CA ALA A 146 15.92 -28.47 -15.41
C ALA A 146 16.98 -28.62 -16.52
N THR A 147 16.90 -27.80 -17.57
CA THR A 147 17.70 -27.93 -18.81
C THR A 147 18.55 -26.70 -19.13
N LEU A 148 18.35 -25.58 -18.42
CA LEU A 148 19.06 -24.32 -18.67
C LEU A 148 19.62 -23.77 -17.34
N PRO A 149 20.74 -23.01 -17.38
CA PRO A 149 21.24 -22.32 -16.20
C PRO A 149 20.17 -21.40 -15.62
N ALA A 150 20.12 -21.31 -14.29
CA ALA A 150 19.17 -20.46 -13.58
C ALA A 150 19.23 -19.02 -14.13
N SER A 151 18.08 -18.51 -14.56
CA SER A 151 17.94 -17.16 -15.10
C SER A 151 16.87 -16.41 -14.34
N ASP A 152 17.09 -15.11 -14.13
CA ASP A 152 16.10 -14.24 -13.52
C ASP A 152 15.17 -13.68 -14.60
N GLU A 153 13.87 -13.76 -14.36
CA GLU A 153 12.84 -13.25 -15.26
C GLU A 153 11.93 -12.27 -14.53
N TYR A 154 11.54 -11.18 -15.20
CA TYR A 154 10.52 -10.27 -14.69
C TYR A 154 9.14 -10.82 -14.98
N ARG A 155 8.36 -11.07 -13.92
CA ARG A 155 6.98 -11.50 -13.99
C ARG A 155 6.04 -10.42 -13.49
N TRP A 156 4.87 -10.35 -14.11
CA TRP A 156 3.84 -9.38 -13.77
C TRP A 156 2.84 -9.96 -12.78
N PHE A 157 2.56 -9.18 -11.76
CA PHE A 157 1.61 -9.50 -10.70
C PHE A 157 0.57 -8.41 -10.62
N LEU A 158 -0.71 -8.79 -10.62
CA LEU A 158 -1.79 -7.88 -10.25
C LEU A 158 -2.07 -8.03 -8.77
N GLU A 159 -2.24 -6.92 -8.07
CA GLU A 159 -2.50 -6.90 -6.63
C GLU A 159 -3.67 -5.97 -6.34
N GLY A 160 -4.72 -6.50 -5.74
CA GLY A 160 -5.80 -5.70 -5.16
C GLY A 160 -5.53 -5.48 -3.68
N ARG A 161 -5.66 -4.25 -3.20
CA ARG A 161 -5.50 -3.91 -1.77
C ARG A 161 -6.67 -3.08 -1.28
N ALA A 162 -7.02 -3.26 -0.01
CA ALA A 162 -7.95 -2.39 0.69
C ALA A 162 -7.43 -2.10 2.10
N GLY A 163 -7.70 -0.91 2.60
CA GLY A 163 -7.14 -0.50 3.89
C GLY A 163 -7.69 0.81 4.42
N VAL A 164 -7.01 1.27 5.47
CA VAL A 164 -7.28 2.50 6.19
C VAL A 164 -6.01 3.33 6.28
N SER A 165 -6.15 4.64 6.25
CA SER A 165 -5.06 5.58 6.49
C SER A 165 -5.46 6.60 7.55
N TYR A 166 -4.46 7.08 8.28
CA TYR A 166 -4.61 8.14 9.26
C TYR A 166 -3.58 9.24 9.02
N GLU A 167 -4.04 10.47 8.92
CA GLU A 167 -3.23 11.69 8.81
C GLU A 167 -3.30 12.45 10.14
N PHE A 168 -2.14 12.74 10.72
CA PHE A 168 -2.02 13.30 12.08
C PHE A 168 -2.35 14.80 12.13
#